data_AF-A0A075UJE2-F1
#
_entry.id   AF-A0A075UJE2-F1
#
_cell.length_a   1.000
_cell.length_b   1.000
_cell.length_c   1.000
_cell.angle_alpha   90.00
_cell.angle_beta   90.00
_cell.angle_gamma   90.00
#
_symmetry.space_group_name_H-M   'P 1'
#
loop_
_entity.id
_entity.type
_entity.pdbx_description
1 polymer ?
#
loop_
_entity_poly.entity_id
_entity_poly.type
_entity_poly.pdbx_seq_one_letter_code
_entity_poly.pdbx_strand_id
1 'polypeptide(L)'
;MRNLPTERVPRRLRGAALSTLVFLAVVVACSETGADAGPRFDDETTEGVVTELTCMKHQPRAPGPRYTDDSIRRTDETLALLRYYTANGSKPYCDGGDVTDIDRQWIDVYIALGADEEKVKRP
;
A
#
# COMPACT_ATOMS: atom_id res chain seq x y z
N MET A 1 77.41 25.46 28.92
CA MET A 1 77.66 24.13 28.33
C MET A 1 76.36 23.64 27.70
N ARG A 2 76.45 23.03 26.50
CA ARG A 2 75.33 22.55 25.68
C ARG A 2 74.64 21.31 26.28
N ASN A 3 73.34 21.11 25.96
CA ASN A 3 72.74 19.91 25.31
C ASN A 3 71.29 19.64 25.78
N LEU A 4 70.38 19.48 24.80
CA LEU A 4 69.03 18.85 24.85
C LEU A 4 69.19 17.30 24.72
N PRO A 5 68.13 16.46 24.57
CA PRO A 5 66.84 16.26 25.28
C PRO A 5 66.55 14.74 25.58
N THR A 6 65.54 14.36 26.39
CA THR A 6 64.89 13.00 26.35
C THR A 6 63.58 12.98 27.17
N GLU A 7 62.39 12.90 26.53
CA GLU A 7 61.40 11.77 26.54
C GLU A 7 60.72 11.45 27.89
N ARG A 8 59.45 11.05 28.06
CA ARG A 8 58.21 10.89 27.24
C ARG A 8 57.05 10.56 28.22
N VAL A 9 55.86 11.14 27.99
CA VAL A 9 54.53 10.45 27.91
C VAL A 9 53.88 9.95 29.24
N PRO A 10 52.54 9.84 29.33
CA PRO A 10 51.50 10.86 29.29
C PRO A 10 50.68 10.87 30.61
N ARG A 11 49.98 11.98 30.88
CA ARG A 11 49.03 12.06 32.01
C ARG A 11 47.90 11.05 31.77
N ARG A 12 47.87 9.97 32.55
CA ARG A 12 46.88 8.89 32.45
C ARG A 12 45.47 9.48 32.37
N LEU A 13 44.81 9.13 31.27
CA LEU A 13 43.38 9.29 30.99
C LEU A 13 42.54 9.00 32.25
N ARG A 14 42.14 10.05 32.94
CA ARG A 14 41.08 10.04 33.95
C ARG A 14 40.15 11.21 33.62
N GLY A 15 39.44 11.03 32.52
CA GLY A 15 38.36 11.91 32.07
C GLY A 15 37.54 11.06 31.12
N ALA A 16 36.71 10.18 31.67
CA ALA A 16 35.27 10.43 31.64
C ALA A 16 34.84 10.52 30.16
N ALA A 17 34.71 9.40 29.46
CA ALA A 17 33.46 8.62 29.41
C ALA A 17 32.20 9.47 29.10
N LEU A 18 32.36 10.64 28.49
CA LEU A 18 31.29 11.58 28.16
C LEU A 18 31.24 11.93 26.67
N SER A 19 31.88 11.14 25.81
CA SER A 19 31.89 11.35 24.36
C SER A 19 31.05 10.36 23.55
N THR A 20 30.37 9.40 24.20
CA THR A 20 29.56 8.37 23.52
C THR A 20 28.05 8.56 23.67
N LEU A 21 27.59 9.68 24.26
CA LEU A 21 26.17 10.06 24.32
C LEU A 21 25.74 10.96 23.14
N VAL A 22 26.46 10.89 22.01
CA VAL A 22 26.15 11.60 20.76
C VAL A 22 25.70 10.62 19.65
N PHE A 23 25.32 9.39 20.01
CA PHE A 23 24.95 8.34 19.04
C PHE A 23 23.49 7.86 19.09
N LEU A 24 22.61 8.52 19.83
CA LEU A 24 21.17 8.21 19.85
C LEU A 24 20.30 9.46 19.71
N ALA A 25 20.71 10.38 18.83
CA ALA A 25 19.80 11.39 18.31
C ALA A 25 18.80 10.70 17.36
N VAL A 26 17.75 10.16 17.98
CA VAL A 26 16.38 9.98 17.51
C VAL A 26 16.14 10.50 16.08
N VAL A 27 16.43 9.68 15.07
CA VAL A 27 15.74 9.70 13.78
C VAL A 27 14.54 8.77 13.91
N VAL A 28 13.57 9.18 14.71
CA VAL A 28 12.21 8.61 14.72
C VAL A 28 11.29 9.78 14.45
N ALA A 29 11.27 10.22 13.20
CA ALA A 29 10.33 11.22 12.71
C ALA A 29 9.77 10.73 11.38
N CYS A 30 8.58 10.13 11.50
CA CYS A 30 7.53 10.02 10.48
C CYS A 30 7.91 9.34 9.16
N SER A 31 8.17 8.04 9.22
CA SER A 31 7.51 7.19 8.23
C SER A 31 6.10 6.95 8.75
N GLU A 32 5.19 7.90 8.50
CA GLU A 32 3.78 7.53 8.33
C GLU A 32 3.78 6.54 7.18
N THR A 33 3.95 5.27 7.52
CA THR A 33 3.42 4.18 6.72
C THR A 33 1.91 4.34 6.87
N GLY A 34 1.36 5.34 6.16
CA GLY A 34 -0.08 5.53 6.06
C GLY A 34 -0.67 4.18 5.72
N ALA A 35 -1.75 3.81 6.41
CA ALA A 35 -2.40 2.53 6.23
C ALA A 35 -2.54 2.26 4.73
N ASP A 36 -2.06 1.11 4.28
CA ASP A 36 -2.12 0.70 2.87
C ASP A 36 -3.56 0.85 2.40
N ALA A 37 -3.73 1.78 1.47
CA ALA A 37 -5.04 2.26 1.08
C ALA A 37 -5.78 1.26 0.16
N GLY A 38 -5.24 0.04 0.01
CA GLY A 38 -5.76 -1.04 -0.82
C GLY A 38 -5.31 -0.93 -2.28
N PRO A 39 -5.62 -1.93 -3.13
CA PRO A 39 -5.38 -1.83 -4.56
C PRO A 39 -6.28 -0.77 -5.20
N ARG A 40 -5.89 -0.26 -6.38
CA ARG A 40 -6.70 0.68 -7.18
C ARG A 40 -7.16 -0.02 -8.46
N PHE A 41 -8.30 0.42 -8.98
CA PHE A 41 -8.78 0.11 -10.32
C PHE A 41 -8.30 1.17 -11.32
N ASP A 42 -7.05 1.61 -11.20
CA ASP A 42 -6.52 2.78 -11.89
C ASP A 42 -6.03 2.50 -13.32
N ASP A 43 -5.88 1.24 -13.74
CA ASP A 43 -5.29 0.95 -15.05
C ASP A 43 -5.72 -0.39 -15.69
N GLU A 44 -7.01 -0.52 -16.00
CA GLU A 44 -7.48 -1.53 -16.97
C GLU A 44 -7.65 -0.91 -18.37
N THR A 45 -6.85 0.12 -18.65
CA THR A 45 -6.78 0.79 -19.96
C THR A 45 -5.42 0.61 -20.58
N THR A 46 -5.37 0.04 -21.78
CA THR A 46 -4.16 0.12 -22.61
C THR A 46 -4.35 1.32 -23.54
N GLU A 47 -3.44 2.30 -23.49
CA GLU A 47 -3.49 3.51 -24.34
C GLU A 47 -4.79 4.33 -24.21
N GLY A 48 -5.42 4.32 -23.02
CA GLY A 48 -6.68 5.02 -22.78
C GLY A 48 -7.93 4.30 -23.29
N VAL A 49 -7.77 3.12 -23.90
CA VAL A 49 -8.87 2.23 -24.31
C VAL A 49 -9.04 1.14 -23.26
N VAL A 50 -10.28 0.91 -22.82
CA VAL A 50 -10.59 -0.24 -21.95
C VAL A 50 -10.21 -1.49 -22.68
N THR A 51 -9.29 -2.27 -22.12
CA THR A 51 -9.08 -3.60 -22.65
C THR A 51 -10.27 -4.43 -22.21
N GLU A 52 -11.13 -4.81 -23.16
CA GLU A 52 -12.18 -5.78 -22.87
C GLU A 52 -11.53 -7.10 -22.49
N LEU A 53 -11.57 -7.41 -21.19
CA LEU A 53 -11.13 -8.71 -20.69
C LEU A 53 -12.16 -9.75 -21.11
N THR A 54 -11.72 -10.92 -21.58
CA THR A 54 -12.62 -12.04 -21.87
C THR A 54 -13.06 -12.79 -20.59
N CYS A 55 -12.43 -12.48 -19.45
CA CYS A 55 -12.63 -13.10 -18.15
C CYS A 55 -12.51 -12.07 -17.01
N MET A 56 -12.96 -12.44 -15.81
CA MET A 56 -12.80 -11.63 -14.59
C MET A 56 -11.47 -11.95 -13.91
N LYS A 57 -10.69 -10.92 -13.52
CA LYS A 57 -9.47 -11.14 -12.74
C LYS A 57 -9.82 -11.20 -11.25
N HIS A 58 -9.16 -12.10 -10.52
CA HIS A 58 -9.17 -12.08 -9.07
C HIS A 58 -8.52 -10.81 -8.54
N GLN A 59 -9.12 -10.23 -7.50
CA GLN A 59 -8.51 -9.11 -6.82
C GLN A 59 -7.37 -9.60 -5.91
N PRO A 60 -6.16 -9.02 -5.98
CA PRO A 60 -5.00 -9.54 -5.26
C PRO A 60 -5.06 -9.26 -3.75
N ARG A 61 -5.88 -8.28 -3.33
CA ARG A 61 -6.05 -7.81 -1.95
C ARG A 61 -7.47 -7.33 -1.72
N ALA A 62 -7.92 -7.36 -0.46
CA ALA A 62 -9.22 -6.84 -0.04
C ALA A 62 -9.34 -5.31 -0.26
N PRO A 63 -10.57 -4.76 -0.29
CA PRO A 63 -10.79 -3.32 -0.31
C PRO A 63 -10.12 -2.62 0.87
N GLY A 64 -9.34 -1.58 0.57
CA GLY A 64 -8.75 -0.71 1.59
C GLY A 64 -9.68 0.44 1.98
N PRO A 65 -9.26 1.27 2.95
CA PRO A 65 -10.03 2.42 3.46
C PRO A 65 -10.55 3.37 2.37
N ARG A 66 -9.86 3.49 1.23
CA ARG A 66 -10.33 4.33 0.10
C ARG A 66 -11.68 3.93 -0.48
N TYR A 67 -12.13 2.71 -0.24
CA TYR A 67 -13.41 2.20 -0.70
C TYR A 67 -14.42 2.04 0.44
N THR A 68 -13.94 1.80 1.66
CA THR A 68 -14.75 1.46 2.83
C THR A 68 -14.96 2.60 3.82
N ASP A 69 -14.13 3.65 3.78
CA ASP A 69 -14.28 4.86 4.59
C ASP A 69 -14.83 6.01 3.73
N ASP A 70 -16.09 6.35 3.98
CA ASP A 70 -16.83 7.40 3.27
C ASP A 70 -16.17 8.79 3.37
N SER A 71 -15.39 9.06 4.42
CA SER A 71 -14.77 10.37 4.65
C SER A 71 -13.57 10.65 3.73
N ILE A 72 -12.96 9.59 3.19
CA ILE A 72 -11.80 9.67 2.30
C ILE A 72 -12.06 9.07 0.91
N ARG A 73 -13.21 8.41 0.72
CA ARG A 73 -13.58 7.80 -0.57
C ARG A 73 -13.68 8.85 -1.66
N ARG A 74 -12.95 8.64 -2.75
CA ARG A 74 -12.96 9.54 -3.91
C ARG A 74 -13.84 8.99 -5.03
N THR A 75 -14.54 9.90 -5.71
CA THR A 75 -15.45 9.56 -6.82
C THR A 75 -14.71 8.93 -8.01
N ASP A 76 -13.50 9.40 -8.34
CA ASP A 76 -12.73 8.86 -9.46
C ASP A 76 -12.32 7.39 -9.25
N GLU A 77 -11.89 7.04 -8.04
CA GLU A 77 -11.56 5.66 -7.66
C GLU A 77 -12.81 4.76 -7.63
N THR A 78 -13.93 5.31 -7.15
CA THR A 78 -15.22 4.61 -7.09
C THR A 78 -15.76 4.33 -8.49
N LEU A 79 -15.73 5.31 -9.39
CA LEU A 79 -16.19 5.16 -10.77
C LEU A 79 -15.36 4.12 -11.52
N ALA A 80 -14.06 4.04 -11.26
CA ALA A 80 -13.20 3.06 -11.89
C ALA A 80 -13.56 1.62 -11.46
N LEU A 81 -13.80 1.40 -10.15
CA LEU A 81 -14.34 0.13 -9.63
C LEU A 81 -15.68 -0.22 -10.28
N LEU A 82 -16.64 0.71 -10.27
CA LEU A 82 -17.98 0.49 -10.82
C LEU A 82 -17.92 0.10 -12.30
N ARG A 83 -17.10 0.79 -13.08
CA ARG A 83 -16.92 0.49 -14.50
C ARG A 83 -16.32 -0.90 -14.72
N TYR A 84 -15.31 -1.26 -13.93
CA TYR A 84 -14.66 -2.56 -14.06
C TYR A 84 -15.63 -3.71 -13.79
N TYR A 85 -16.34 -3.69 -12.65
CA TYR A 85 -17.29 -4.75 -12.29
C TYR A 85 -18.51 -4.78 -13.20
N THR A 86 -19.00 -3.63 -13.66
CA THR A 86 -20.11 -3.61 -14.63
C THR A 86 -19.74 -4.29 -15.96
N ALA A 87 -18.48 -4.15 -16.41
CA ALA A 87 -18.01 -4.73 -17.66
C ALA A 87 -17.58 -6.20 -17.52
N ASN A 88 -17.11 -6.62 -16.34
CA ASN A 88 -16.41 -7.90 -16.19
C ASN A 88 -16.97 -8.82 -15.10
N GLY A 89 -17.75 -8.32 -14.14
CA GLY A 89 -18.06 -9.02 -12.89
C GLY A 89 -18.88 -10.31 -13.05
N SER A 90 -19.60 -10.47 -14.16
CA SER A 90 -20.39 -11.67 -14.48
C SER A 90 -19.64 -12.68 -15.35
N LYS A 91 -18.43 -12.33 -15.81
CA LYS A 91 -17.60 -13.23 -16.62
C LYS A 91 -17.01 -14.35 -15.73
N PRO A 92 -16.69 -15.52 -16.30
CA PRO A 92 -15.91 -16.53 -15.58
C PRO A 92 -14.54 -15.96 -15.19
N TYR A 93 -13.98 -16.44 -14.08
CA TYR A 93 -12.64 -16.02 -13.65
C TYR A 93 -11.56 -16.55 -14.59
N CYS A 94 -10.49 -15.77 -14.76
CA CYS A 94 -9.44 -16.04 -15.74
C CYS A 94 -8.65 -17.34 -15.46
N ASP A 95 -8.59 -17.80 -14.22
CA ASP A 95 -7.97 -19.07 -13.82
C ASP A 95 -8.95 -20.25 -13.85
N GLY A 96 -10.21 -20.01 -14.24
CA GLY A 96 -11.30 -20.99 -14.21
C GLY A 96 -11.82 -21.30 -12.80
N GLY A 97 -11.31 -20.62 -11.78
CA GLY A 97 -11.74 -20.74 -10.40
C GLY A 97 -13.12 -20.13 -10.13
N ASP A 98 -13.53 -20.20 -8.88
CA ASP A 98 -14.74 -19.53 -8.39
C ASP A 98 -14.39 -18.30 -7.56
N VAL A 99 -15.42 -17.50 -7.24
CA VAL A 99 -15.35 -16.32 -6.37
C VAL A 99 -14.63 -16.64 -5.06
N THR A 100 -13.55 -15.91 -4.78
CA THR A 100 -12.81 -15.99 -3.51
C THR A 100 -13.40 -15.08 -2.44
N ASP A 101 -12.97 -15.24 -1.19
CA ASP A 101 -13.37 -14.34 -0.09
C ASP A 101 -12.94 -12.88 -0.32
N ILE A 102 -11.83 -12.66 -1.04
CA ILE A 102 -11.38 -11.32 -1.40
C ILE A 102 -12.32 -10.73 -2.46
N ASP A 103 -12.72 -11.52 -3.46
CA ASP A 103 -13.63 -11.04 -4.49
C ASP A 103 -15.01 -10.71 -3.93
N ARG A 104 -15.51 -11.50 -2.96
CA ARG A 104 -16.79 -11.20 -2.29
C ARG A 104 -16.78 -9.84 -1.61
N GLN A 105 -15.70 -9.48 -0.93
CA GLN A 105 -15.58 -8.16 -0.28
C GLN A 105 -15.66 -7.02 -1.31
N TRP A 106 -15.07 -7.20 -2.49
CA TRP A 106 -15.18 -6.21 -3.56
C TRP A 106 -16.58 -6.15 -4.19
N ILE A 107 -17.23 -7.30 -4.35
CA ILE A 107 -18.62 -7.39 -4.80
C ILE A 107 -19.55 -6.67 -3.81
N ASP A 108 -19.34 -6.85 -2.51
CA ASP A 108 -20.11 -6.17 -1.47
C ASP A 108 -19.95 -4.65 -1.54
N VAL A 109 -18.71 -4.16 -1.77
CA VAL A 109 -18.47 -2.72 -2.01
C VAL A 109 -19.21 -2.25 -3.27
N TYR A 110 -19.13 -2.98 -4.37
CA TYR A 110 -19.83 -2.64 -5.62
C TYR A 110 -21.34 -2.50 -5.42
N ILE A 111 -21.96 -3.45 -4.69
CA ILE A 111 -23.39 -3.43 -4.39
C ILE A 111 -23.74 -2.31 -3.41
N ALA A 112 -22.95 -2.11 -2.36
CA ALA A 112 -23.17 -1.05 -1.37
C ALA A 112 -23.12 0.36 -1.98
N LEU A 113 -22.38 0.52 -3.08
CA LEU A 113 -22.36 1.74 -3.90
C LEU A 113 -23.60 1.91 -4.78
N GLY A 114 -24.58 1.02 -4.69
CA GLY A 114 -25.86 1.07 -5.42
C GLY A 114 -25.79 0.50 -6.84
N ALA A 115 -24.81 -0.34 -7.14
CA ALA A 115 -24.65 -0.93 -8.47
C ALA A 115 -25.52 -2.17 -8.68
N ASP A 116 -25.66 -2.57 -9.93
CA ASP A 116 -26.55 -3.66 -10.37
C ASP A 116 -25.99 -5.03 -9.99
N GLU A 117 -26.68 -5.73 -9.09
CA GLU A 117 -26.28 -7.05 -8.59
C GLU A 117 -26.23 -8.12 -9.70
N GLU A 118 -26.94 -7.94 -10.82
CA GLU A 118 -26.90 -8.88 -11.96
C GLU A 118 -25.57 -8.81 -12.73
N LYS A 119 -24.74 -7.78 -12.48
CA LYS A 119 -23.42 -7.61 -13.12
C LYS A 119 -22.31 -8.38 -12.44
N VAL A 120 -22.60 -9.08 -11.35
CA VAL A 120 -21.60 -9.79 -10.56
C VAL A 120 -22.01 -11.23 -10.31
N LYS A 121 -21.04 -12.13 -10.32
CA LYS A 121 -21.29 -13.52 -9.90
C LYS A 121 -21.47 -13.55 -8.39
N ARG A 122 -22.69 -13.87 -7.93
CA ARG A 122 -22.94 -14.16 -6.52
C ARG A 122 -22.59 -15.63 -6.20
N PRO A 123 -22.06 -15.90 -5.00
CA PRO A 123 -21.92 -17.28 -4.51
C PRO A 123 -23.27 -17.97 -4.36
#